data_AF-A0A2E3MTT5-F1
#
_entry.id   AF-A0A2E3MTT5-F1
#
_cell.length_a   1.000
_cell.length_b   1.000
_cell.length_c   1.000
_cell.angle_alpha   90.00
_cell.angle_beta   90.00
_cell.angle_gamma   90.00
#
_symmetry.space_group_name_H-M   'P 1'
#
loop_
_entity.id
_entity.type
_entity.pdbx_description
1 polymer ?
#
loop_
_entity_poly.entity_id
_entity_poly.type
_entity_poly.pdbx_seq_one_letter_code
_entity_poly.pdbx_strand_id
1 'polypeptide(L)'
;MNITKRDIVDRAFKLLSMSGMELDDSPEDEQDILQTLDDMMAELQTDNYDFGYLFAEDVTESYLGDLAGIKRDAISGIAHKLALRICSLFGKTPPVLLLNQADDAYNALLTRYQKIPSVEHSTDNIVLGTGNKVRWW
;
A
#
# COMPACT_ATOMS: atom_id res chain seq x y z
N MET A 1 -4.62 16.60 -7.17
CA MET A 1 -4.79 16.66 -5.71
C MET A 1 -3.75 15.72 -5.15
N ASN A 2 -2.73 16.28 -4.49
CA ASN A 2 -1.64 15.49 -3.95
C ASN A 2 -2.02 15.03 -2.55
N ILE A 3 -1.62 13.80 -2.21
CA ILE A 3 -1.95 13.17 -0.93
C ILE A 3 -0.73 13.31 -0.03
N THR A 4 -0.95 13.83 1.17
CA THR A 4 0.07 13.95 2.20
C THR A 4 0.14 12.69 3.05
N LYS A 5 1.25 12.47 3.75
CA LYS A 5 1.37 11.38 4.73
C LYS A 5 0.32 11.53 5.85
N ARG A 6 0.05 12.76 6.29
CA ARG A 6 -1.04 13.11 7.23
C ARG A 6 -2.40 12.59 6.76
N ASP A 7 -2.75 12.77 5.49
CA ASP A 7 -4.04 12.30 4.96
C ASP A 7 -4.24 10.79 5.12
N ILE A 8 -3.14 10.00 5.07
CA ILE A 8 -3.16 8.55 5.24
C ILE A 8 -3.34 8.20 6.71
N VAL A 9 -2.58 8.86 7.59
CA VAL A 9 -2.65 8.69 9.05
C VAL A 9 -4.04 9.07 9.57
N ASP A 10 -4.55 10.25 9.21
CA ASP A 10 -5.90 10.72 9.56
C ASP A 10 -6.99 9.75 9.10
N ARG A 11 -6.80 9.13 7.93
CA ARG A 11 -7.75 8.14 7.42
C ARG A 11 -7.68 6.84 8.21
N ALA A 12 -6.49 6.40 8.62
CA ALA A 12 -6.34 5.23 9.48
C ALA A 12 -7.04 5.45 10.83
N PHE A 13 -6.84 6.60 11.46
CA PHE A 13 -7.55 6.96 12.70
C PHE A 13 -9.07 7.02 12.53
N LYS A 14 -9.57 7.58 11.43
CA LYS A 14 -11.01 7.57 11.13
C LYS A 14 -11.57 6.16 11.02
N LEU A 15 -10.84 5.23 10.40
CA LEU A 15 -11.26 3.82 10.30
C LEU A 15 -11.32 3.16 11.68
N LEU A 16 -10.35 3.45 12.55
CA LEU A 16 -10.33 2.95 13.92
C LEU A 16 -11.50 3.48 14.74
N SER A 17 -11.75 4.79 14.68
CA SER A 17 -12.90 5.42 15.33
C SER A 17 -14.23 4.85 14.82
N MET A 18 -14.38 4.67 13.50
CA MET A 18 -15.57 4.04 12.90
C MET A 18 -15.78 2.58 13.36
N SER A 19 -14.69 1.88 13.66
CA SER A 19 -14.75 0.51 14.19
C SER A 19 -15.10 0.43 15.69
N GLY A 20 -15.29 1.58 16.34
CA GLY A 20 -15.60 1.70 17.76
C GLY A 20 -14.38 1.68 18.67
N MET A 21 -13.17 1.85 18.11
CA MET A 21 -11.95 2.00 18.89
C MET A 21 -11.58 3.46 19.02
N GLU A 22 -11.61 3.97 20.25
CA GLU A 22 -11.06 5.27 20.59
C GLU A 22 -9.58 5.09 20.97
N LEU A 23 -8.73 5.83 20.28
CA LEU A 23 -7.33 6.02 20.60
C LEU A 23 -7.18 7.46 21.08
N ASP A 24 -6.47 7.62 22.18
CA ASP A 24 -6.00 8.92 22.65
C ASP A 24 -4.58 9.03 22.12
N ASP A 25 -4.40 9.80 21.04
CA ASP A 25 -3.12 9.99 20.38
C ASP A 25 -2.41 11.23 20.93
N SER A 26 -1.20 11.03 21.44
CA SER A 26 -0.28 12.10 21.79
C SER A 26 0.48 12.56 20.53
N PRO A 27 0.96 13.82 20.46
CA PRO A 27 1.82 14.27 19.36
C PRO A 27 3.10 13.43 19.18
N GLU A 28 3.57 12.76 20.24
CA GLU A 28 4.70 11.82 20.16
C GLU A 28 4.29 10.55 19.38
N ASP A 29 3.08 10.05 19.60
CA ASP A 29 2.56 8.86 18.91
C ASP A 29 2.38 9.11 17.41
N GLU A 30 2.06 10.33 16.98
CA GLU A 30 1.95 10.68 15.56
C GLU A 30 3.27 10.45 14.80
N GLN A 31 4.41 10.71 15.44
CA GLN A 31 5.73 10.51 14.84
C GLN A 31 6.08 9.01 14.76
N ASP A 32 5.77 8.24 15.80
CA ASP A 32 5.97 6.78 15.80
C ASP A 32 5.07 6.08 14.76
N ILE A 33 3.84 6.57 14.59
CA ILE A 33 2.91 6.09 13.56
C ILE A 33 3.42 6.46 12.16
N LEU A 34 4.02 7.64 11.99
CA LEU A 34 4.65 8.05 10.74
C LEU A 34 5.83 7.13 10.38
N GLN A 35 6.72 6.84 11.34
CA GLN A 35 7.80 5.87 11.14
C GLN A 35 7.25 4.49 10.79
N THR A 36 6.20 4.05 11.47
CA THR A 36 5.55 2.77 11.18
C THR A 36 4.91 2.75 9.78
N LEU A 37 4.40 3.89 9.30
CA LEU A 37 3.92 4.03 7.92
C LEU A 37 5.08 3.89 6.93
N ASP A 38 6.19 4.58 7.16
CA ASP A 38 7.37 4.50 6.30
C ASP A 38 7.95 3.08 6.28
N ASP A 39 8.11 2.43 7.44
CA ASP A 39 8.56 1.05 7.55
C ASP A 39 7.60 0.08 6.85
N MET A 40 6.30 0.24 7.05
CA MET A 40 5.28 -0.57 6.37
C MET A 40 5.35 -0.39 4.85
N MET A 41 5.53 0.84 4.37
CA MET A 41 5.66 1.08 2.93
C MET A 41 6.95 0.51 2.36
N ALA A 42 8.05 0.52 3.13
CA ALA A 42 9.30 -0.12 2.76
C ALA A 42 9.16 -1.66 2.71
N GLU A 43 8.46 -2.27 3.66
CA GLU A 43 8.14 -3.71 3.65
C GLU A 43 7.29 -4.12 2.44
N LEU A 44 6.34 -3.26 2.07
CA LEU A 44 5.43 -3.49 0.96
C LEU A 44 6.09 -3.27 -0.41
N GLN A 45 7.16 -2.47 -0.45
CA GLN A 45 7.92 -2.23 -1.67
C GLN A 45 8.75 -3.48 -2.00
N THR A 46 8.31 -4.19 -3.02
CA THR A 46 8.99 -5.38 -3.55
C THR A 46 9.09 -5.26 -5.06
N ASP A 47 9.92 -6.10 -5.71
CA ASP A 47 10.08 -6.07 -7.16
C ASP A 47 8.75 -6.20 -7.96
N ASN A 48 7.73 -6.77 -7.33
CA ASN A 48 6.41 -7.00 -7.94
C ASN A 48 5.37 -5.93 -7.60
N TYR A 49 5.59 -5.10 -6.58
CA TYR A 49 4.65 -4.10 -6.09
C TYR A 49 5.35 -2.77 -5.83
N ASP A 50 5.02 -1.78 -6.66
CA ASP A 50 5.44 -0.39 -6.48
C ASP A 50 4.21 0.53 -6.45
N PHE A 51 4.00 1.16 -5.30
CA PHE A 51 2.89 2.09 -5.06
C PHE A 51 3.24 3.54 -5.36
N GLY A 52 4.50 3.84 -5.71
CA GLY A 52 5.00 5.20 -5.93
C GLY A 52 5.16 6.00 -4.65
N TYR A 53 5.42 5.34 -3.51
CA TYR A 53 5.61 6.03 -2.24
C TYR A 53 6.89 6.86 -2.24
N LEU A 54 6.81 8.09 -1.73
CA LEU A 54 7.96 8.97 -1.56
C LEU A 54 8.50 8.80 -0.14
N PHE A 55 9.61 8.06 -0.04
CA PHE A 55 10.40 7.98 1.18
C PHE A 55 11.18 9.27 1.40
N ALA A 56 11.35 9.66 2.66
CA ALA A 56 12.30 10.70 3.02
C ALA A 56 13.73 10.17 2.84
N GLU A 57 14.70 11.05 2.62
CA GLU A 57 16.12 10.66 2.49
C GLU A 57 16.66 10.10 3.82
N ASP A 58 16.15 10.62 4.95
CA ASP A 58 16.44 10.14 6.29
C ASP A 58 15.12 9.91 7.05
N VAL A 59 15.07 8.87 7.90
CA VAL A 59 13.92 8.54 8.76
C VAL A 59 13.57 9.69 9.70
N THR A 60 14.57 10.49 10.09
CA THR A 60 14.40 11.64 10.98
C THR A 60 13.88 12.89 10.28
N GLU A 61 13.93 12.95 8.95
CA GLU A 61 13.45 14.06 8.13
C GLU A 61 12.02 13.84 7.59
N SER A 62 11.40 12.70 7.91
CA SER A 62 10.03 12.41 7.50
C SER A 62 9.03 13.24 8.31
N TYR A 63 8.22 14.05 7.61
CA TYR A 63 7.16 14.84 8.23
C TYR A 63 5.76 14.45 7.72
N LEU A 64 4.77 14.58 8.59
CA LEU A 64 3.35 14.35 8.26
C LEU A 64 2.86 15.23 7.10
N GLY A 65 3.42 16.43 6.95
CA GLY A 65 3.07 17.35 5.88
C GLY A 65 3.59 16.95 4.50
N ASP A 66 4.52 15.99 4.44
CA ASP A 66 5.17 15.62 3.20
C ASP A 66 4.23 14.89 2.26
N LEU A 67 4.53 15.00 0.96
CA LEU A 67 3.78 14.28 -0.06
C LEU A 67 4.10 12.79 0.03
N ALA A 68 3.06 11.97 0.12
CA ALA A 68 3.23 10.53 0.18
C ALA A 68 3.57 9.91 -1.18
N GLY A 69 3.33 10.61 -2.30
CA GLY A 69 3.54 10.08 -3.66
C GLY A 69 2.53 9.05 -4.16
N ILE A 70 1.71 8.52 -3.25
CA ILE A 70 0.76 7.46 -3.53
C ILE A 70 -0.42 7.97 -4.37
N LYS A 71 -0.86 7.14 -5.32
CA LYS A 71 -2.09 7.37 -6.06
C LYS A 71 -3.33 7.15 -5.17
N ARG A 72 -4.41 7.85 -5.50
CA ARG A 72 -5.65 7.85 -4.70
C ARG A 72 -6.30 6.47 -4.56
N ASP A 73 -6.09 5.60 -5.54
CA ASP A 73 -6.58 4.23 -5.54
C ASP A 73 -5.93 3.35 -4.46
N ALA A 74 -4.67 3.60 -4.13
CA ALA A 74 -3.91 2.81 -3.16
C ALA A 74 -4.10 3.25 -1.70
N ILE A 75 -4.56 4.49 -1.47
CA ILE A 75 -4.78 5.03 -0.12
C ILE A 75 -5.67 4.11 0.72
N SER A 76 -6.76 3.60 0.15
CA SER A 76 -7.74 2.84 0.92
C SER A 76 -7.11 1.58 1.52
N GLY A 77 -6.39 0.79 0.72
CA GLY A 77 -5.74 -0.44 1.20
C GLY A 77 -4.64 -0.14 2.23
N ILE A 78 -3.82 0.88 1.97
CA ILE A 78 -2.70 1.26 2.84
C ILE A 78 -3.20 1.79 4.18
N ALA A 79 -4.22 2.66 4.19
CA ALA A 79 -4.80 3.19 5.42
C ALA A 79 -5.44 2.09 6.29
N HIS A 80 -6.05 1.06 5.69
CA HIS A 80 -6.61 -0.06 6.45
C HIS A 80 -5.50 -0.94 7.07
N LYS A 81 -4.41 -1.21 6.35
CA LYS A 81 -3.26 -1.96 6.90
C LYS A 81 -2.54 -1.13 7.98
N LEU A 82 -2.39 0.17 7.78
CA LEU A 82 -1.86 1.08 8.81
C LEU A 82 -2.72 1.04 10.07
N ALA A 83 -4.05 1.10 9.94
CA ALA A 83 -4.96 1.01 11.08
C ALA A 83 -4.71 -0.27 11.93
N LEU A 84 -4.51 -1.42 11.29
CA LEU A 84 -4.18 -2.67 12.01
C LEU A 84 -2.81 -2.61 12.71
N ARG A 85 -1.80 -2.00 12.08
CA ARG A 85 -0.48 -1.77 12.69
C ARG A 85 -0.58 -0.85 13.90
N ILE A 86 -1.34 0.25 13.80
CA ILE A 86 -1.64 1.15 14.92
C ILE A 86 -2.28 0.38 16.08
N CYS A 87 -3.28 -0.48 15.84
CA CYS A 87 -3.85 -1.31 16.90
C CYS A 87 -2.79 -2.14 17.63
N SER A 88 -1.85 -2.71 16.86
CA SER A 88 -0.77 -3.55 17.39
C SER A 88 0.23 -2.73 18.22
N LEU A 89 0.58 -1.51 17.78
CA LEU A 89 1.45 -0.59 18.51
C LEU A 89 0.88 -0.25 19.89
N PHE A 90 -0.41 0.07 19.96
CA PHE A 90 -1.10 0.38 21.21
C PHE A 90 -1.48 -0.87 22.03
N GLY A 91 -1.09 -2.08 21.59
CA GLY A 91 -1.41 -3.33 22.28
C GLY A 91 -2.90 -3.66 22.34
N LYS A 92 -3.72 -3.09 21.44
CA LYS A 92 -5.17 -3.29 21.38
C LYS A 92 -5.52 -4.34 20.32
N THR A 93 -6.53 -5.15 20.61
CA THR A 93 -7.06 -6.13 19.64
C THR A 93 -7.99 -5.43 18.64
N PRO A 94 -7.71 -5.47 17.33
CA PRO A 94 -8.60 -4.88 16.33
C PRO A 94 -9.94 -5.63 16.26
N PRO A 95 -11.06 -4.93 16.00
CA PRO A 95 -12.34 -5.57 15.75
C PRO A 95 -12.29 -6.51 14.53
N VAL A 96 -12.98 -7.65 14.60
CA VAL A 96 -13.01 -8.65 13.51
C VAL A 96 -13.50 -8.04 12.19
N LEU A 97 -14.47 -7.12 12.26
CA LEU A 97 -14.98 -6.42 11.08
C LEU A 97 -13.89 -5.60 10.37
N LEU A 98 -13.07 -4.88 11.14
CA LEU A 98 -11.96 -4.07 10.61
C LEU A 98 -10.90 -4.97 9.96
N LEU A 99 -10.62 -6.12 10.57
CA LEU A 99 -9.65 -7.09 10.05
C LEU A 99 -10.09 -7.61 8.68
N ASN A 100 -11.35 -8.05 8.55
CA ASN A 100 -11.90 -8.51 7.27
C ASN A 100 -11.87 -7.40 6.20
N GLN A 101 -12.29 -6.18 6.56
CA GLN A 101 -12.26 -5.03 5.64
C GLN A 101 -10.84 -4.68 5.18
N ALA A 102 -9.86 -4.77 6.09
CA ALA A 102 -8.47 -4.51 5.77
C ALA A 102 -7.88 -5.58 4.84
N ASP A 103 -8.23 -6.85 5.03
CA ASP A 103 -7.80 -7.92 4.14
C ASP A 103 -8.44 -7.80 2.76
N ASP A 104 -9.74 -7.50 2.67
CA ASP A 104 -10.42 -7.27 1.39
C ASP A 104 -9.82 -6.07 0.63
N ALA A 105 -9.63 -4.94 1.31
CA ALA A 105 -9.05 -3.74 0.72
C ALA A 105 -7.61 -3.95 0.26
N TYR A 106 -6.83 -4.71 1.02
CA TYR A 106 -5.44 -5.02 0.69
C TYR A 106 -5.33 -6.04 -0.46
N ASN A 107 -6.17 -7.06 -0.49
CA ASN A 107 -6.21 -8.01 -1.61
C ASN A 107 -6.60 -7.32 -2.93
N ALA A 108 -7.56 -6.39 -2.86
CA ALA A 108 -7.95 -5.57 -4.01
C ALA A 108 -6.80 -4.66 -4.48
N LEU A 109 -6.03 -4.09 -3.55
CA LEU A 109 -4.82 -3.32 -3.84
C LEU A 109 -3.78 -4.19 -4.56
N LEU A 110 -3.42 -5.34 -4.01
CA LEU A 110 -2.41 -6.23 -4.58
C LEU A 110 -2.80 -6.69 -5.99
N THR A 111 -4.05 -7.12 -6.17
CA THR A 111 -4.56 -7.54 -7.49
C THR A 111 -4.40 -6.45 -8.54
N ARG A 112 -4.57 -5.18 -8.14
CA ARG A 112 -4.47 -4.04 -9.06
C ARG A 112 -3.02 -3.67 -9.41
N TYR A 113 -2.12 -3.77 -8.44
CA TYR A 113 -0.71 -3.37 -8.60
C TYR A 113 0.21 -4.54 -9.01
N GLN A 114 -0.33 -5.75 -9.12
CA GLN A 114 0.42 -6.93 -9.53
C GLN A 114 1.00 -6.74 -10.93
N LYS A 115 2.33 -6.78 -11.02
CA LYS A 115 3.03 -6.83 -12.31
C LYS A 115 2.86 -8.23 -12.90
N ILE A 116 2.02 -8.34 -13.94
CA ILE A 116 1.89 -9.58 -14.70
C ILE A 116 3.08 -9.65 -15.67
N PRO A 117 4.02 -10.62 -15.54
CA PRO A 117 5.07 -10.77 -16.51
C PRO A 117 4.44 -11.11 -17.86
N SER A 118 4.72 -10.30 -18.88
CA SER A 118 4.42 -10.69 -20.25
C SER A 118 5.28 -11.90 -20.58
N VAL A 119 4.66 -13.07 -20.63
CA VAL A 119 5.32 -14.27 -21.14
C VAL A 119 5.40 -14.10 -22.65
N GLU A 120 6.54 -13.64 -23.14
CA GLU A 120 6.87 -13.81 -24.55
C GLU A 120 6.98 -15.30 -24.81
N HIS A 121 6.22 -15.81 -25.77
CA HIS A 121 6.39 -17.18 -26.19
C HIS A 121 7.81 -17.30 -26.75
N SER A 122 8.61 -18.20 -26.19
CA SER A 122 9.94 -18.49 -26.71
C SER A 122 9.78 -18.96 -28.17
N THR A 123 10.17 -18.11 -29.11
CA THR A 123 10.01 -18.33 -30.56
C THR A 123 10.73 -19.60 -31.06
N ASP A 124 11.58 -20.18 -30.21
CA ASP A 124 12.47 -21.29 -30.51
C ASP A 124 11.76 -22.66 -30.59
N ASN A 125 10.61 -22.82 -29.93
CA ASN A 125 9.88 -24.11 -29.87
C ASN A 125 8.45 -24.05 -30.41
N ILE A 126 8.06 -22.93 -31.04
CA ILE A 126 6.75 -22.78 -31.66
C ILE A 126 6.88 -23.23 -33.12
N VAL A 127 6.26 -24.36 -33.46
CA VAL A 127 6.05 -24.71 -34.87
C VAL A 127 5.14 -23.67 -35.50
N LEU A 128 5.73 -22.76 -36.27
CA LEU A 128 4.99 -21.89 -37.19
C LEU A 128 4.34 -22.80 -38.22
N GLY A 129 3.06 -23.13 -38.03
CA GLY A 129 2.31 -23.95 -38.99
C GLY A 129 2.44 -23.36 -40.40
N THR A 130 2.48 -24.21 -41.42
CA THR A 130 2.69 -23.84 -42.84
C THR A 130 1.69 -22.81 -43.41
N GLY A 131 0.64 -22.46 -42.65
CA GLY A 131 -0.29 -21.36 -42.95
C GLY A 131 0.12 -19.98 -42.42
N ASN A 132 1.10 -19.88 -41.51
CA ASN A 132 1.58 -18.59 -40.98
C ASN A 132 2.59 -17.96 -41.95
N LYS A 133 2.09 -17.37 -43.03
CA LYS A 133 2.93 -16.68 -44.02
C LYS A 133 3.42 -15.36 -43.43
N VAL A 134 4.66 -15.35 -42.95
CA VAL A 134 5.36 -14.11 -42.59
C VAL A 134 5.55 -13.26 -43.84
N ARG A 135 4.76 -12.19 -43.99
CA ARG A 135 4.89 -11.24 -45.10
C ARG A 135 5.95 -10.22 -44.71
N TRP A 136 7.17 -10.42 -45.17
CA TRP A 136 8.27 -9.47 -44.96
C TRP A 136 8.42 -8.54 -46.16
N TRP A 137 7.60 -7.49 -46.24
CA TRP A 137 7.84 -6.30 -47.07
C TRP A 137 6.91 -5.16 -46.67
#